data_AF-A0AA41Z276-F1
#
_entry.id   AF-A0AA41Z276-F1
#
_cell.length_a   1.000
_cell.length_b   1.000
_cell.length_c   1.000
_cell.angle_alpha   90.00
_cell.angle_beta   90.00
_cell.angle_gamma   90.00
#
_symmetry.space_group_name_H-M   'P 1'
#
loop_
_entity.id
_entity.type
_entity.pdbx_description
1 polymer ?
#
loop_
_entity_poly.entity_id
_entity_poly.type
_entity_poly.pdbx_seq_one_letter_code
_entity_poly.pdbx_strand_id
1 'polypeptide(L)'
;MELAALAGSRDRGEADRARAVMLTVSGWTSGRIAEPYGVREDTARLWRSDFMEGRVDALKATVAPGLAPVKSEAALRVAMPLLAAPFAGRPNWTIPRLRAEIEAREGVSISRSQLSKALRKKTSAGGAPGTR
;
A
#
# COMPACT_ATOMS: atom_id res chain seq x y z
N MET A 1 -23.09 11.50 -3.93
CA MET A 1 -21.94 12.17 -3.30
C MET A 1 -20.69 11.28 -3.32
N GLU A 2 -20.73 10.06 -2.79
CA GLU A 2 -19.54 9.18 -2.71
C GLU A 2 -19.07 8.60 -4.06
N LEU A 3 -19.98 8.09 -4.90
CA LEU A 3 -19.63 7.55 -6.23
C LEU A 3 -19.02 8.63 -7.15
N ALA A 4 -19.54 9.85 -7.09
CA ALA A 4 -19.01 10.99 -7.83
C ALA A 4 -17.62 11.41 -7.32
N ALA A 5 -17.36 11.29 -6.01
CA ALA A 5 -16.04 11.52 -5.45
C ALA A 5 -15.04 10.47 -5.95
N LEU A 6 -15.42 9.19 -5.98
CA LEU A 6 -14.56 8.12 -6.51
C LEU A 6 -14.29 8.31 -8.01
N ALA A 7 -15.26 8.78 -8.78
CA ALA A 7 -15.09 9.15 -10.19
C ALA A 7 -14.08 10.29 -10.43
N GLY A 8 -13.76 11.07 -9.39
CA GLY A 8 -12.71 12.08 -9.36
C GLY A 8 -11.38 11.61 -8.77
N SER A 9 -11.24 10.32 -8.41
CA SER A 9 -10.01 9.77 -7.83
C SER A 9 -8.82 9.92 -8.77
N ARG A 10 -7.62 10.05 -8.20
CA ARG A 10 -6.35 9.99 -8.94
C ARG A 10 -6.01 8.56 -9.37
N ASP A 11 -6.57 7.56 -8.70
CA ASP A 11 -6.51 6.19 -9.18
C ASP A 11 -7.46 6.05 -10.37
N ARG A 12 -6.87 5.96 -11.57
CA ARG A 12 -7.62 5.85 -12.82
C ARG A 12 -8.54 4.61 -12.81
N GLY A 13 -8.11 3.49 -12.24
CA GLY A 13 -8.89 2.27 -12.22
C GLY A 13 -10.12 2.37 -11.31
N GLU A 14 -10.01 3.04 -10.16
CA GLU A 14 -11.17 3.38 -9.32
C GLU A 14 -12.10 4.38 -9.99
N ALA A 15 -11.53 5.42 -10.59
CA ALA A 15 -12.31 6.47 -11.25
C ALA A 15 -13.11 5.93 -12.44
N ASP A 16 -12.50 5.08 -13.27
CA ASP A 16 -13.15 4.50 -14.45
C ASP A 16 -14.27 3.53 -14.05
N ARG A 17 -14.04 2.70 -13.03
CA ARG A 17 -15.09 1.86 -12.41
C ARG A 17 -16.28 2.70 -11.92
N ALA A 18 -16.02 3.78 -11.20
CA ALA A 18 -17.07 4.67 -10.70
C ALA A 18 -17.86 5.35 -11.82
N ARG A 19 -17.17 5.85 -12.85
CA ARG A 19 -17.81 6.50 -14.02
C ARG A 19 -18.65 5.51 -14.82
N ALA A 20 -18.19 4.28 -14.99
CA ALA A 20 -18.95 3.20 -15.63
C ALA A 20 -20.27 2.90 -14.90
N VAL A 21 -20.26 2.90 -13.56
CA VAL A 21 -21.49 2.76 -12.76
C VAL A 21 -22.40 3.98 -12.92
N MET A 22 -21.86 5.20 -13.00
CA MET A 22 -22.68 6.39 -13.27
C MET A 22 -23.36 6.32 -14.65
N LEU A 23 -22.67 5.83 -15.68
CA LEU A 23 -23.26 5.62 -17.02
C LEU A 23 -24.37 4.55 -17.00
N THR A 24 -24.24 3.53 -16.16
CA THR A 24 -25.29 2.54 -15.93
C THR A 24 -26.57 3.20 -15.41
N VAL A 25 -26.48 4.12 -14.45
CA VAL A 25 -27.63 4.87 -13.93
C VAL A 25 -28.28 5.73 -15.02
N SER A 26 -27.48 6.23 -15.95
CA SER A 26 -27.95 6.95 -17.14
C SER A 26 -28.50 6.04 -18.25
N GLY A 27 -28.70 4.74 -17.98
CA GLY A 27 -29.33 3.78 -18.90
C GLY A 27 -28.39 3.14 -19.93
N TRP A 28 -27.06 3.30 -19.79
CA TRP A 28 -26.13 2.70 -20.74
C TRP A 28 -26.00 1.18 -20.54
N THR A 29 -25.86 0.46 -21.66
CA THR A 29 -25.59 -0.98 -21.68
C THR A 29 -24.12 -1.27 -21.39
N SER A 30 -23.80 -2.45 -20.88
CA SER A 30 -22.41 -2.85 -20.57
C SER A 30 -21.49 -2.75 -21.78
N GLY A 31 -21.95 -3.15 -22.97
CA GLY A 31 -21.19 -3.02 -24.21
C GLY A 31 -20.82 -1.56 -24.52
N ARG A 32 -21.79 -0.63 -24.40
CA ARG A 32 -21.57 0.80 -24.65
C ARG A 32 -20.73 1.47 -23.56
N ILE A 33 -20.79 0.95 -22.33
CA ILE A 33 -19.94 1.39 -21.22
C ILE A 33 -18.50 0.97 -21.43
N ALA A 34 -18.25 -0.24 -21.95
CA ALA A 34 -16.90 -0.78 -22.05
C ALA A 34 -16.00 -0.03 -23.05
N GLU A 35 -16.58 0.43 -24.16
CA GLU A 35 -15.90 1.14 -25.25
C GLU A 35 -15.06 2.35 -24.80
N PRO A 36 -15.59 3.36 -24.08
CA PRO A 36 -14.81 4.53 -23.67
C PRO A 36 -13.66 4.22 -22.68
N TYR A 37 -13.69 3.07 -22.00
CA TYR A 37 -12.64 2.66 -21.06
C TYR A 37 -11.66 1.65 -21.65
N GLY A 38 -11.85 1.21 -22.91
CA GLY A 38 -10.99 0.22 -23.56
C GLY A 38 -10.98 -1.15 -22.87
N VAL A 39 -12.08 -1.51 -22.18
CA VAL A 39 -12.23 -2.78 -21.48
C VAL A 39 -13.16 -3.73 -22.23
N ARG A 40 -13.22 -5.00 -21.82
CA ARG A 40 -14.21 -5.95 -22.34
C ARG A 40 -15.57 -5.68 -21.70
N GLU A 41 -16.65 -6.03 -22.42
CA GLU A 41 -18.01 -5.93 -21.87
C GLU A 41 -18.16 -6.68 -20.53
N ASP A 42 -17.56 -7.86 -20.40
CA ASP A 42 -17.58 -8.63 -19.15
C ASP A 42 -16.92 -7.91 -17.99
N THR A 43 -15.90 -7.09 -18.25
CA THR A 43 -15.28 -6.24 -17.22
C THR A 43 -16.26 -5.16 -16.74
N ALA A 44 -17.02 -4.54 -17.66
CA ALA A 44 -18.07 -3.59 -17.28
C ALA A 44 -19.23 -4.26 -16.52
N ARG A 45 -19.56 -5.52 -16.86
CA ARG A 45 -20.55 -6.33 -16.10
C ARG A 45 -20.04 -6.63 -14.69
N LEU A 46 -18.77 -7.02 -14.55
CA LEU A 46 -18.13 -7.26 -13.26
C LEU A 46 -18.21 -6.02 -12.37
N TRP A 47 -17.81 -4.85 -12.86
CA TRP A 47 -17.88 -3.60 -12.10
C TRP A 47 -19.30 -3.26 -11.62
N ARG A 48 -20.31 -3.57 -12.44
CA ARG A 48 -21.72 -3.41 -12.05
C ARG A 48 -22.11 -4.40 -10.95
N SER A 49 -21.70 -5.67 -11.05
CA SER A 49 -21.93 -6.69 -10.01
C SER A 49 -21.28 -6.28 -8.70
N ASP A 50 -19.99 -5.91 -8.74
CA ASP A 50 -19.22 -5.44 -7.59
C ASP A 50 -19.94 -4.28 -6.89
N PHE A 51 -20.42 -3.29 -7.66
CA PHE A 51 -21.18 -2.17 -7.09
C PHE A 51 -22.53 -2.59 -6.48
N MET A 52 -23.23 -3.55 -7.08
CA MET A 52 -24.48 -4.06 -6.53
C MET A 52 -24.24 -4.82 -5.21
N GLU A 53 -23.11 -5.51 -5.08
CA GLU A 53 -22.75 -6.30 -3.91
C GLU A 53 -22.17 -5.45 -2.77
N GLY A 54 -21.23 -4.55 -3.06
CA GLY A 54 -20.46 -3.81 -2.06
C GLY A 54 -20.41 -2.30 -2.27
N ARG A 55 -21.29 -1.75 -3.12
CA ARG A 55 -21.43 -0.31 -3.37
C ARG A 55 -20.08 0.31 -3.76
N VAL A 56 -19.78 1.52 -3.28
CA VAL A 56 -18.56 2.25 -3.68
C VAL A 56 -17.30 1.54 -3.18
N ASP A 57 -17.37 0.83 -2.05
CA ASP A 57 -16.20 0.14 -1.49
C ASP A 57 -15.69 -1.00 -2.38
N ALA A 58 -16.59 -1.75 -3.02
CA ALA A 58 -16.20 -2.78 -3.99
C ALA A 58 -15.54 -2.21 -5.26
N LEU A 59 -15.75 -0.93 -5.57
CA LEU A 59 -15.11 -0.24 -6.69
C LEU A 59 -13.73 0.34 -6.34
N LYS A 60 -13.32 0.31 -5.07
CA LYS A 60 -11.99 0.76 -4.66
C LYS A 60 -10.95 -0.30 -5.03
N ALA A 61 -9.71 0.12 -5.26
CA ALA A 61 -8.60 -0.79 -5.43
C ALA A 61 -8.29 -1.40 -4.05
N THR A 62 -8.51 -2.71 -3.90
CA THR A 62 -8.02 -3.41 -2.72
C THR A 62 -6.58 -3.78 -2.98
N VAL A 63 -5.64 -3.18 -2.25
CA VAL A 63 -4.25 -3.67 -2.24
C VAL A 63 -4.29 -5.03 -1.56
N ALA A 64 -4.12 -6.10 -2.32
CA ALA A 64 -4.02 -7.44 -1.76
C ALA A 64 -2.94 -7.41 -0.66
N PRO A 65 -3.23 -7.96 0.54
CA PRO A 65 -2.22 -8.07 1.58
C PRO A 65 -1.04 -8.85 0.99
N GLY A 66 0.07 -8.16 0.72
CA GLY A 66 1.28 -8.82 0.26
C GLY A 66 1.75 -9.83 1.31
N LEU A 67 2.63 -10.76 0.92
CA LEU A 67 3.28 -11.67 1.87
C LEU A 67 3.81 -10.88 3.07
N ALA A 68 3.60 -11.44 4.27
CA ALA A 68 4.04 -10.83 5.51
C ALA A 68 5.54 -10.46 5.41
N PRO A 69 5.95 -9.24 5.79
CA PRO A 69 7.31 -8.78 5.61
C PRO A 69 8.23 -9.30 6.73
N VAL A 70 8.25 -10.62 6.93
CA VAL A 70 8.90 -11.33 8.06
C VAL A 70 10.32 -10.83 8.30
N LYS A 71 11.14 -10.73 7.25
CA LYS A 71 12.54 -10.30 7.38
C LYS A 71 12.69 -8.85 7.84
N SER A 72 11.85 -7.96 7.33
CA SER A 72 11.87 -6.54 7.69
C SER A 72 11.35 -6.32 9.10
N GLU A 73 10.34 -7.09 9.52
CA GLU A 73 9.81 -7.03 10.88
C GLU A 73 10.83 -7.52 11.91
N ALA A 74 11.45 -8.68 11.68
CA ALA A 74 12.52 -9.20 12.53
C ALA A 74 13.69 -8.21 12.62
N ALA A 75 14.10 -7.64 11.47
CA ALA A 75 15.13 -6.62 11.42
C ALA A 75 14.80 -5.36 12.24
N LEU A 76 13.55 -4.88 12.18
CA LEU A 76 13.12 -3.70 12.95
C LEU A 76 13.07 -3.98 14.45
N ARG A 77 12.73 -5.20 14.87
CA ARG A 77 12.70 -5.61 16.29
C ARG A 77 14.07 -5.47 16.94
N VAL A 78 15.14 -5.77 16.21
CA VAL A 78 16.53 -5.59 16.66
C VAL A 78 17.02 -4.16 16.46
N ALA A 79 16.80 -3.57 15.28
CA ALA A 79 17.38 -2.28 14.94
C ALA A 79 16.76 -1.10 15.71
N MET A 80 15.45 -1.10 15.98
CA MET A 80 14.78 0.04 16.63
C MET A 80 15.27 0.28 18.06
N PRO A 81 15.32 -0.72 18.96
CA PRO A 81 15.85 -0.50 20.32
C PRO A 81 17.33 -0.08 20.29
N LEU A 82 18.13 -0.70 19.41
CA LEU A 82 19.54 -0.35 19.26
C LEU A 82 19.71 1.09 18.81
N LEU A 83 18.89 1.60 17.89
CA LEU A 83 18.98 2.99 17.45
C LEU A 83 18.44 3.97 18.50
N ALA A 84 17.40 3.60 19.25
CA ALA A 84 16.77 4.45 20.26
C ALA A 84 17.57 4.61 21.58
N ALA A 85 18.42 3.64 21.93
CA ALA A 85 19.21 3.74 23.16
C ALA A 85 20.17 4.97 23.13
N PRO A 86 20.43 5.64 24.27
CA PRO A 86 21.37 6.76 24.35
C PRO A 86 22.77 6.40 23.86
N PHE A 87 23.47 7.38 23.28
CA PHE A 87 24.85 7.23 22.83
C PHE A 87 25.80 7.24 24.03
N ALA A 88 25.95 6.09 24.71
CA ALA A 88 26.87 5.92 25.85
C ALA A 88 28.18 5.25 25.40
N GLY A 89 28.93 5.90 24.50
CA GLY A 89 30.23 5.37 24.02
C GLY A 89 30.13 4.12 23.14
N ARG A 90 28.94 3.85 22.59
CA ARG A 90 28.68 2.68 21.75
C ARG A 90 29.29 2.81 20.34
N PRO A 91 29.54 1.69 19.65
CA PRO A 91 29.96 1.71 18.25
C PRO A 91 28.95 2.45 17.36
N ASN A 92 29.43 3.14 16.32
CA ASN A 92 28.55 3.72 15.32
C ASN A 92 27.77 2.61 14.60
N TRP A 93 26.44 2.65 14.67
CA TRP A 93 25.56 1.66 14.04
C TRP A 93 25.43 1.93 12.55
N THR A 94 26.37 1.37 11.78
CA THR A 94 26.29 1.36 10.33
C THR A 94 25.33 0.26 9.85
N ILE A 95 24.79 0.41 8.64
CA ILE A 95 23.89 -0.59 8.04
C ILE A 95 24.53 -2.00 7.99
N PRO A 96 25.81 -2.19 7.62
CA PRO A 96 26.44 -3.51 7.69
C PRO A 96 26.48 -4.09 9.10
N ARG A 97 26.77 -3.27 10.12
CA ARG A 97 26.83 -3.70 11.52
C ARG A 97 25.46 -4.12 12.05
N LEU A 98 24.42 -3.35 11.72
CA LEU A 98 23.05 -3.71 12.05
C LEU A 98 22.64 -5.05 11.41
N ARG A 99 23.04 -5.32 10.16
CA ARG A 99 22.74 -6.60 9.50
C ARG A 99 23.37 -7.78 10.23
N ALA A 100 24.64 -7.66 10.60
CA ALA A 100 25.34 -8.70 11.37
C ALA A 100 24.65 -8.94 12.73
N GLU A 101 24.23 -7.87 13.41
CA GLU A 101 23.52 -7.97 14.69
C GLU A 101 22.13 -8.60 14.53
N ILE A 102 21.39 -8.27 13.46
CA ILE A 102 20.09 -8.88 13.14
C ILE A 102 20.26 -10.37 12.86
N GLU A 103 21.26 -10.74 12.07
CA GLU A 103 21.55 -12.15 11.76
C GLU A 103 21.94 -12.93 13.02
N ALA A 104 22.77 -12.34 13.89
CA ALA A 104 23.19 -12.97 15.15
C ALA A 104 22.03 -13.17 16.15
N ARG A 105 21.09 -12.23 16.24
CA ARG A 105 19.99 -12.28 17.22
C ARG A 105 18.75 -13.01 16.73
N GLU A 106 18.44 -12.91 15.45
CA GLU A 106 17.16 -13.39 14.88
C GLU A 106 17.37 -14.50 13.84
N GLY A 107 18.62 -14.83 13.46
CA GLY A 107 18.91 -15.80 12.40
C GLY A 107 18.46 -15.34 11.01
N VAL A 108 18.08 -14.08 10.85
CA VAL A 108 17.51 -13.53 9.60
C VAL A 108 18.57 -12.75 8.83
N SER A 109 18.88 -13.22 7.63
CA SER A 109 19.68 -12.45 6.67
C SER A 109 18.79 -11.52 5.83
N ILE A 110 19.00 -10.21 6.00
CA ILE A 110 18.37 -9.12 5.24
C ILE A 110 19.40 -8.35 4.42
N SER A 111 19.05 -7.91 3.22
CA SER A 111 19.96 -7.11 2.38
C SER A 111 20.10 -5.67 2.89
N ARG A 112 21.19 -4.99 2.49
CA ARG A 112 21.42 -3.57 2.81
C ARG A 112 20.28 -2.67 2.33
N SER A 113 19.81 -2.88 1.11
CA SER A 113 18.73 -2.08 0.51
C SER A 113 17.40 -2.30 1.21
N GLN A 114 17.06 -3.55 1.54
CA GLN A 114 15.82 -3.87 2.26
C GLN A 114 15.84 -3.35 3.69
N LEU A 115 16.97 -3.45 4.40
CA LEU A 115 17.11 -2.87 5.72
C LEU A 115 16.96 -1.35 5.68
N SER A 116 17.62 -0.67 4.73
CA SER A 116 17.47 0.77 4.54
C SER A 116 16.01 1.17 4.26
N LYS A 117 15.31 0.42 3.40
CA LYS A 117 13.88 0.63 3.10
C LYS A 117 13.00 0.43 4.33
N ALA A 118 13.23 -0.62 5.11
CA ALA A 118 12.47 -0.90 6.33
C ALA A 118 12.66 0.21 7.37
N LEU A 119 13.90 0.65 7.59
CA LEU A 119 14.22 1.74 8.52
C LEU A 119 13.54 3.04 8.08
N ARG A 120 13.66 3.43 6.79
CA ARG A 120 13.03 4.64 6.27
C ARG A 120 11.51 4.60 6.42
N LYS A 121 10.88 3.47 6.05
CA LYS A 121 9.42 3.28 6.19
C LYS A 121 8.98 3.42 7.64
N LYS A 122 9.73 2.86 8.60
CA LYS A 122 9.41 2.96 10.03
C LYS A 122 9.58 4.38 10.56
N THR A 123 10.63 5.10 10.17
CA THR A 123 10.83 6.51 10.55
C THR A 123 9.73 7.41 9.99
N SER A 124 9.36 7.23 8.72
CA SER A 124 8.28 8.01 8.08
C SER A 124 6.90 7.75 8.70
N ALA A 125 6.64 6.53 9.18
CA ALA A 125 5.39 6.18 9.86
C ALA A 125 5.34 6.62 11.34
N GLY A 126 6.47 6.99 11.95
CA GLY A 126 6.57 7.41 13.35
C GLY A 126 6.70 8.92 13.56
N GLY A 127 6.67 9.73 12.51
CA GLY A 127 6.83 11.18 12.60
C GLY A 127 5.51 11.93 12.80
N ALA A 128 5.19 12.29 14.05
CA ALA A 128 4.40 13.49 14.31
C ALA A 128 5.26 14.75 13.98
N PRO A 129 4.67 15.89 13.56
CA PRO A 129 5.45 17.06 13.16
C PRO A 129 6.12 17.68 14.38
N GLY A 130 7.46 17.61 14.42
CA GLY A 130 8.27 18.42 15.31
C GLY A 130 8.31 19.85 14.78
N THR A 131 7.64 20.74 15.50
CA THR A 131 7.72 22.19 15.33
C THR A 131 9.17 22.65 15.35
N ARG A 132 9.62 23.33 14.30
CA ARG A 132 10.53 24.47 14.42
C ARG A 132 10.42 25.39 13.22
#